data_AF-A0AAU8U6L9-F1
#
_entry.id   AF-A0AAU8U6L9-F1
#
_cell.length_a   1.000
_cell.length_b   1.000
_cell.length_c   1.000
_cell.angle_alpha   90.00
_cell.angle_beta   90.00
_cell.angle_gamma   90.00
#
_symmetry.space_group_name_H-M   'P 1'
#
loop_
_entity.id
_entity.type
_entity.pdbx_description
1 polymer ?
#
loop_
_entity_poly.entity_id
_entity_poly.type
_entity_poly.pdbx_seq_one_letter_code
_entity_poly.pdbx_strand_id
1 'polypeptide(L)'
;MNSPDDYDSATAQRLLSAWKAMREGKLRFPPSLKHHGDELLAAPLTAIGLVDTKGMSKETLLIAKSFGTALSIQREQTLKEKTAAPSPAMNDVQVKLFALFSSLFSALTGRAVDLVQDKDEIKERMLWRFKHQPDVLANAVNQAAEELGKFYNNHSTNMFQQAKNFGGMRLVTGGQRVFGSSALNGVRITGLYADTQLIPDPIYPLLSSDLHLNAAPLQLAIQLFDILQLRPLVDADLQVPAVFVFPSFEGPLEQNDAHTKLGLERLAIRLIAPICHGQIQSLEELFDYSSKQETAFLDALMPSGLFVPPGGTPGIQLSASDAASQYLKELEGVRSATLLDQMKRTPIGPLLLNGVLERLRPHYHLFENAGELGAQPLLSQPVHWHYFEKIAQANARELRSQNVISDQALQTLRAVQDDSLSWLANIPLTTLAQLISNNEHRWLREELNKYTSQLASAGPIDTNDMIKEVSHGLASLVQRQRKSLKNIEAKYAPKKAAVVAGGIVGAGLVASAVMLPFLSPFLAVGVPAVALTGVAGGALFGFGKEKIGEAVEKRHAGQSMLGVLATARPHQ
;
A
#
# COMPACT_ATOMS: atom_id res chain seq x y z
N MET A 1 0.18 30.25 -14.40
CA MET A 1 -0.17 31.40 -13.54
C MET A 1 -0.45 30.83 -12.18
N ASN A 2 0.44 31.10 -11.24
CA ASN A 2 0.52 30.43 -9.96
C ASN A 2 -0.70 30.80 -9.10
N SER A 3 -1.29 29.79 -8.45
CA SER A 3 -2.32 30.00 -7.43
C SER A 3 -1.76 30.90 -6.32
N PRO A 4 -2.56 31.73 -5.63
CA PRO A 4 -2.15 32.43 -4.41
C PRO A 4 -1.47 31.52 -3.37
N ASP A 5 -1.71 30.20 -3.43
CA ASP A 5 -1.06 29.19 -2.57
C ASP A 5 0.42 28.93 -2.86
N ASP A 6 0.89 29.08 -4.11
CA ASP A 6 2.30 28.85 -4.47
C ASP A 6 3.23 29.94 -3.91
N TYR A 7 2.65 31.06 -3.47
CA TYR A 7 3.41 32.23 -3.00
C TYR A 7 4.00 32.04 -1.59
N ASP A 8 3.56 31.00 -0.85
CA ASP A 8 4.00 30.70 0.53
C ASP A 8 5.01 29.52 0.58
N SER A 9 4.71 28.39 -0.07
CA SER A 9 5.53 27.17 -0.01
C SER A 9 6.91 27.30 -0.69
N ALA A 10 6.98 27.92 -1.87
CA ALA A 10 8.24 28.11 -2.59
C ALA A 10 9.18 29.06 -1.83
N THR A 11 8.62 30.08 -1.17
CA THR A 11 9.38 30.98 -0.29
C THR A 11 9.90 30.21 0.91
N ALA A 12 9.03 29.48 1.61
CA ALA A 12 9.40 28.68 2.77
C ALA A 12 10.47 27.63 2.42
N GLN A 13 10.38 26.98 1.25
CA GLN A 13 11.37 26.01 0.78
C GLN A 13 12.75 26.64 0.56
N ARG A 14 12.81 27.84 -0.04
CA ARG A 14 14.07 28.56 -0.27
C ARG A 14 14.72 28.95 1.05
N LEU A 15 13.94 29.46 2.00
CA LEU A 15 14.43 29.83 3.34
C LEU A 15 14.93 28.60 4.10
N LEU A 16 14.16 27.51 4.11
CA LEU A 16 14.55 26.25 4.74
C LEU A 16 15.83 25.68 4.14
N SER A 17 15.97 25.72 2.81
CA SER A 17 17.15 25.21 2.10
C SER A 17 18.40 26.04 2.43
N ALA A 18 18.29 27.37 2.45
CA ALA A 18 19.37 28.26 2.85
C ALA A 18 19.77 28.03 4.32
N TRP A 19 18.80 27.96 5.23
CA TRP A 19 19.02 27.71 6.65
C TRP A 19 19.74 26.38 6.90
N LYS A 20 19.31 25.29 6.25
CA LYS A 20 19.97 23.98 6.35
C LYS A 20 21.39 24.02 5.79
N ALA A 21 21.58 24.62 4.62
CA ALA A 21 22.90 24.74 4.01
C ALA A 21 23.88 25.53 4.89
N MET A 22 23.41 26.57 5.59
CA MET A 22 24.22 27.29 6.57
C MET A 22 24.57 26.42 7.78
N ARG A 23 23.59 25.74 8.37
CA ARG A 23 23.77 24.91 9.56
C ARG A 23 24.74 23.75 9.30
N GLU A 24 24.72 23.20 8.09
CA GLU A 24 25.63 22.15 7.63
C GLU A 24 27.00 22.69 7.15
N GLY A 25 27.22 24.01 7.18
CA GLY A 25 28.46 24.64 6.73
C GLY A 25 28.69 24.65 5.21
N LYS A 26 27.68 24.25 4.42
CA LYS A 26 27.68 24.22 2.95
C LYS A 26 27.45 25.61 2.33
N LEU A 27 26.85 26.54 3.09
CA LEU A 27 26.69 27.94 2.72
C LEU A 27 27.41 28.82 3.74
N ARG A 28 28.26 29.74 3.26
CA ARG A 28 28.93 30.76 4.08
C ARG A 28 28.70 32.12 3.46
N PHE A 29 28.23 33.07 4.27
CA PHE A 29 28.09 34.46 3.85
C PHE A 29 29.45 35.17 3.84
N PRO A 30 29.70 36.06 2.86
CA PRO A 30 30.85 36.94 2.90
C PRO A 30 30.80 37.85 4.14
N PRO A 31 31.94 38.38 4.62
CA PRO A 31 31.99 39.18 5.84
C PRO A 31 31.00 40.36 5.87
N SER A 32 30.74 40.98 4.71
CA SER A 32 29.76 42.07 4.55
C SER A 32 28.31 41.66 4.81
N LEU A 33 27.96 40.40 4.60
CA LEU A 33 26.60 39.85 4.77
C LEU A 33 26.49 38.93 5.99
N LYS A 34 27.52 38.89 6.84
CA LYS A 34 27.58 37.98 7.99
C LYS A 34 26.40 38.18 8.95
N HIS A 35 26.02 39.43 9.19
CA HIS A 35 24.91 39.76 10.08
C HIS A 35 23.57 39.18 9.61
N HIS A 36 23.30 39.14 8.30
CA HIS A 36 22.11 38.48 7.75
C HIS A 36 22.17 36.95 7.92
N GLY A 37 23.37 36.37 7.79
CA GLY A 37 23.58 34.95 8.05
C GLY A 37 23.34 34.58 9.52
N ASP A 38 23.84 35.39 10.44
CA ASP A 38 23.64 35.20 11.88
C ASP A 38 22.15 35.35 12.24
N GLU A 39 21.45 36.32 11.64
CA GLU A 39 20.00 36.52 11.80
C GLU A 39 19.20 35.31 11.28
N LEU A 40 19.55 34.76 10.10
CA LEU A 40 18.89 33.56 9.57
C LEU A 40 19.12 32.34 10.46
N LEU A 41 20.34 32.14 10.98
CA LEU A 41 20.65 31.02 11.87
C LEU A 41 19.97 31.16 13.25
N ALA A 42 19.75 32.38 13.71
CA ALA A 42 19.07 32.66 14.98
C ALA A 42 17.55 32.51 14.90
N ALA A 43 16.97 32.53 13.69
CA ALA A 43 15.53 32.36 13.50
C ALA A 43 15.07 30.97 14.02
N PRO A 44 14.05 30.93 14.91
CA PRO A 44 13.51 29.67 15.37
C PRO A 44 12.80 28.93 14.25
N LEU A 45 12.59 27.62 14.44
CA LEU A 45 11.71 26.85 13.57
C LEU A 45 10.29 26.82 14.14
N THR A 46 9.30 26.83 13.26
CA THR A 46 7.89 26.53 13.59
C THR A 46 7.73 25.06 14.04
N ALA A 47 6.56 24.69 14.55
CA ALA A 47 6.20 23.33 14.96
C ALA A 47 6.25 22.33 13.80
N ILE A 48 6.05 22.80 12.57
CA ILE A 48 6.26 21.99 11.36
C ILE A 48 7.70 22.02 10.84
N GLY A 49 8.61 22.70 11.54
CA GLY A 49 10.03 22.73 11.21
C GLY A 49 10.35 23.58 9.99
N LEU A 50 9.62 24.69 9.78
CA LEU A 50 9.94 25.73 8.80
C LEU A 50 10.58 26.92 9.50
N VAL A 51 11.34 27.73 8.77
CA VAL A 51 11.98 28.94 9.34
C VAL A 51 10.89 29.95 9.68
N ASP A 52 10.79 30.32 10.97
CA ASP A 52 9.90 31.40 11.39
C ASP A 52 10.48 32.73 10.97
N THR A 53 9.74 33.44 10.11
CA THR A 53 10.14 34.75 9.58
C THR A 53 9.75 35.91 10.49
N LYS A 54 9.00 35.67 11.58
CA LYS A 54 8.62 36.70 12.54
C LYS A 54 9.86 37.29 13.18
N GLY A 55 10.06 38.59 13.00
CA GLY A 55 11.22 39.31 13.53
C GLY A 55 12.45 39.32 12.63
N MET A 56 12.40 38.69 11.45
CA MET A 56 13.47 38.81 10.46
C MET A 56 13.37 40.10 9.63
N SER A 57 14.51 40.71 9.34
CA SER A 57 14.63 41.85 8.45
C SER A 57 14.27 41.47 7.00
N LYS A 58 13.68 42.42 6.27
CA LYS A 58 13.29 42.23 4.85
C LYS A 58 14.49 41.91 3.97
N GLU A 59 15.65 42.48 4.30
CA GLU A 59 16.91 42.28 3.57
C GLU A 59 17.41 40.84 3.75
N THR A 60 17.42 40.33 4.98
CA THR A 60 17.78 38.92 5.26
C THR A 60 16.84 37.95 4.53
N LEU A 61 15.53 38.24 4.51
CA LEU A 61 14.56 37.43 3.77
C LEU A 61 14.87 37.39 2.26
N LEU A 62 15.17 38.54 1.65
CA LEU A 62 15.49 38.59 0.22
C LEU A 62 16.78 37.84 -0.10
N ILE A 63 17.83 38.08 0.70
CA ILE A 63 19.13 37.43 0.54
C ILE A 63 18.98 35.90 0.68
N ALA A 64 18.33 35.43 1.75
CA ALA A 64 18.11 34.01 1.97
C ALA A 64 17.30 33.35 0.85
N LYS A 65 16.28 34.06 0.30
CA LYS A 65 15.53 33.59 -0.87
C LYS A 65 16.42 33.43 -2.10
N SER A 66 17.29 34.41 -2.40
CA SER A 66 18.22 34.35 -3.53
C SER A 66 19.18 33.17 -3.42
N PHE A 67 19.73 32.91 -2.23
CA PHE A 67 20.58 31.73 -1.99
C PHE A 67 19.79 30.42 -2.14
N GLY A 68 18.57 30.36 -1.60
CA GLY A 68 17.69 29.21 -1.79
C GLY A 68 17.40 28.92 -3.27
N THR A 69 17.23 29.95 -4.10
CA THR A 69 17.06 29.81 -5.56
C THR A 69 18.33 29.29 -6.24
N ALA A 70 19.52 29.78 -5.85
CA ALA A 70 20.77 29.26 -6.40
C ALA A 70 20.95 27.77 -6.07
N LEU A 71 20.65 27.37 -4.82
CA LEU A 71 20.69 25.98 -4.38
C LEU A 71 19.69 25.09 -5.12
N SER A 72 18.48 25.59 -5.42
CA SER A 72 17.49 24.82 -6.18
C SER A 72 17.94 24.58 -7.62
N ILE A 73 18.53 25.58 -8.28
CA ILE A 73 19.06 25.45 -9.66
C ILE A 73 20.20 24.42 -9.69
N GLN A 74 21.13 24.48 -8.72
CA GLN A 74 22.22 23.52 -8.63
C GLN A 74 21.71 22.07 -8.44
N ARG A 75 20.68 21.91 -7.61
CA ARG A 75 20.03 20.61 -7.39
C ARG A 75 19.37 20.08 -8.67
N GLU A 76 18.65 20.91 -9.40
CA GLU A 76 18.02 20.54 -10.67
C GLU A 76 19.03 20.10 -11.74
N GLN A 77 20.17 20.80 -11.84
CA GLN A 77 21.26 20.41 -12.73
C GLN A 77 21.82 19.03 -12.39
N THR A 78 22.05 18.77 -11.10
CA THR A 78 22.53 17.48 -10.60
C THR A 78 21.53 16.34 -10.91
N LEU A 79 20.23 16.61 -10.79
CA LEU A 79 19.17 15.65 -11.12
C LEU A 79 19.11 15.31 -12.61
N LYS A 80 19.27 16.32 -13.49
CA LYS A 80 19.32 16.14 -14.94
C LYS A 80 20.51 15.30 -15.38
N GLU A 81 21.67 15.49 -14.74
CA GLU A 81 22.87 14.68 -15.01
C GLU A 81 22.68 13.20 -14.60
N LYS A 82 21.99 12.94 -13.48
CA LYS A 82 21.68 11.57 -13.03
C LYS A 82 20.66 10.82 -13.91
N THR A 83 19.80 11.54 -14.63
CA THR A 83 18.73 10.95 -15.47
C THR A 83 19.16 10.65 -16.91
N ALA A 84 20.41 10.97 -17.29
CA ALA A 84 20.91 10.83 -18.67
C ALA A 84 21.39 9.41 -19.07
N ALA A 85 21.44 8.45 -18.14
CA ALA A 85 21.83 7.08 -18.45
C ALA A 85 20.65 6.27 -19.04
N PRO A 86 20.89 5.35 -20.00
CA PRO A 86 19.85 4.46 -20.51
C PRO A 86 19.28 3.64 -19.35
N SER A 87 18.00 3.88 -19.05
CA SER A 87 17.32 3.21 -17.95
C SER A 87 17.03 1.75 -18.36
N PRO A 88 17.38 0.76 -17.53
CA PRO A 88 17.00 -0.64 -17.77
C PRO A 88 15.47 -0.78 -17.89
N ALA A 89 14.99 -1.90 -18.43
CA ALA A 89 13.55 -2.15 -18.46
C ALA A 89 13.01 -2.13 -17.02
N MET A 90 11.89 -1.43 -16.79
CA MET A 90 11.40 -1.19 -15.43
C MET A 90 10.92 -2.47 -14.73
N ASN A 91 10.55 -3.50 -15.49
CA ASN A 91 10.29 -4.83 -14.96
C ASN A 91 11.56 -5.42 -14.32
N ASP A 92 12.73 -5.31 -14.97
CA ASP A 92 14.01 -5.75 -14.39
C ASP A 92 14.35 -5.00 -13.10
N VAL A 93 13.99 -3.71 -13.02
CA VAL A 93 14.19 -2.90 -11.81
C VAL A 93 13.31 -3.40 -10.67
N GLN A 94 12.03 -3.72 -10.92
CA GLN A 94 11.13 -4.28 -9.90
C GLN A 94 11.59 -5.69 -9.46
N VAL A 95 11.95 -6.57 -10.40
CA VAL A 95 12.48 -7.91 -10.09
C VAL A 95 13.75 -7.80 -9.23
N LYS A 96 14.66 -6.89 -9.59
CA LYS A 96 15.88 -6.63 -8.81
C LYS A 96 15.57 -6.09 -7.40
N LEU A 97 14.60 -5.19 -7.26
CA LEU A 97 14.15 -4.71 -5.95
C LEU A 97 13.66 -5.88 -5.07
N PHE A 98 12.80 -6.74 -5.61
CA PHE A 98 12.28 -7.90 -4.87
C PHE A 98 13.36 -8.96 -4.54
N ALA A 99 14.38 -9.09 -5.39
CA ALA A 99 15.55 -9.92 -5.09
C ALA A 99 16.36 -9.34 -3.92
N LEU A 100 16.54 -8.02 -3.85
CA LEU A 100 17.20 -7.34 -2.73
C LEU A 100 16.38 -7.43 -1.44
N PHE A 101 15.06 -7.30 -1.52
CA PHE A 101 14.16 -7.56 -0.39
C PHE A 101 14.30 -8.99 0.14
N SER A 102 14.33 -9.98 -0.77
CA SER A 102 14.51 -11.39 -0.39
C SER A 102 15.86 -11.61 0.30
N SER A 103 16.92 -10.98 -0.21
CA SER A 103 18.27 -11.07 0.34
C SER A 103 18.34 -10.47 1.75
N LEU A 104 17.74 -9.29 1.95
CA LEU A 104 17.67 -8.64 3.25
C LEU A 104 16.82 -9.44 4.25
N PHE A 105 15.69 -10.00 3.82
CA PHE A 105 14.87 -10.87 4.66
C PHE A 105 15.65 -12.10 5.12
N SER A 106 16.35 -12.77 4.20
CA SER A 106 17.21 -13.91 4.54
C SER A 106 18.40 -13.51 5.41
N ALA A 107 18.97 -12.32 5.21
CA ALA A 107 20.01 -11.78 6.07
C ALA A 107 19.52 -11.56 7.50
N LEU A 108 18.25 -11.19 7.72
CA LEU A 108 17.62 -11.02 9.04
C LEU A 108 17.23 -12.36 9.68
N THR A 109 16.52 -13.23 8.95
CA THR A 109 15.90 -14.44 9.52
C THR A 109 16.75 -15.70 9.39
N GLY A 110 17.74 -15.70 8.49
CA GLY A 110 18.55 -16.86 8.14
C GLY A 110 17.82 -17.84 7.22
N ARG A 111 16.68 -17.43 6.65
CA ARG A 111 15.82 -18.31 5.86
C ARG A 111 15.17 -17.55 4.69
N ALA A 112 14.82 -18.27 3.62
CA ALA A 112 14.00 -17.72 2.55
C ALA A 112 12.55 -17.48 3.03
N VAL A 113 11.89 -16.45 2.49
CA VAL A 113 10.52 -16.06 2.88
C VAL A 113 9.50 -17.17 2.67
N ASP A 114 9.61 -17.95 1.58
CA ASP A 114 8.68 -19.03 1.24
C ASP A 114 8.72 -20.21 2.22
N LEU A 115 9.72 -20.25 3.10
CA LEU A 115 9.90 -21.30 4.09
C LEU A 115 9.51 -20.85 5.52
N VAL A 116 9.05 -19.61 5.68
CA VAL A 116 8.60 -19.04 6.95
C VAL A 116 7.08 -19.03 6.97
N GLN A 117 6.48 -19.57 8.02
CA GLN A 117 5.03 -19.76 8.10
C GLN A 117 4.30 -18.47 8.50
N ASP A 118 4.79 -17.79 9.53
CA ASP A 118 4.12 -16.64 10.13
C ASP A 118 5.11 -15.68 10.80
N LYS A 119 4.55 -14.60 11.37
CA LYS A 119 5.30 -13.52 12.02
C LYS A 119 5.93 -13.96 13.35
N ASP A 120 5.40 -15.00 14.01
CA ASP A 120 5.96 -15.50 15.26
C ASP A 120 7.24 -16.30 14.99
N GLU A 121 7.29 -17.11 13.92
CA GLU A 121 8.51 -17.78 13.48
C GLU A 121 9.63 -16.76 13.16
N ILE A 122 9.30 -15.61 12.55
CA ILE A 122 10.27 -14.53 12.29
C ILE A 122 10.91 -14.07 13.60
N LYS A 123 10.09 -13.78 14.61
CA LYS A 123 10.55 -13.30 15.91
C LYS A 123 11.44 -14.32 16.59
N GLU A 124 11.03 -15.58 16.63
CA GLU A 124 11.81 -16.66 17.25
C GLU A 124 13.18 -16.83 16.57
N ARG A 125 13.21 -16.85 15.24
CA ARG A 125 14.45 -16.97 14.46
C ARG A 125 15.39 -15.81 14.71
N MET A 126 14.88 -14.58 14.66
CA MET A 126 15.70 -13.40 14.88
C MET A 126 16.26 -13.37 16.31
N LEU A 127 15.46 -13.72 17.32
CA LEU A 127 15.92 -13.84 18.70
C LEU A 127 17.00 -14.92 18.85
N TRP A 128 16.83 -16.07 18.20
CA TRP A 128 17.83 -17.14 18.21
C TRP A 128 19.15 -16.65 17.59
N ARG A 129 19.10 -16.00 16.42
CA ARG A 129 20.29 -15.50 15.72
C ARG A 129 20.97 -14.37 16.48
N PHE A 130 20.21 -13.46 17.08
CA PHE A 130 20.76 -12.41 17.92
C PHE A 130 21.54 -12.98 19.12
N LYS A 131 21.04 -14.07 19.73
CA LYS A 131 21.69 -14.72 20.87
C LYS A 131 22.92 -15.56 20.50
N HIS A 132 22.88 -16.26 19.37
CA HIS A 132 23.89 -17.27 19.03
C HIS A 132 24.86 -16.86 17.90
N GLN A 133 24.48 -15.88 17.08
CA GLN A 133 25.22 -15.46 15.89
C GLN A 133 25.19 -13.93 15.66
N PRO A 134 25.48 -13.09 16.68
CA PRO A 134 25.31 -11.64 16.58
C PRO A 134 26.16 -10.99 15.48
N ASP A 135 27.44 -11.36 15.37
CA ASP A 135 28.35 -10.76 14.37
C ASP A 135 27.98 -11.17 12.94
N VAL A 136 27.59 -12.43 12.75
CA VAL A 136 27.15 -12.94 11.45
C VAL A 136 25.85 -12.27 11.02
N LEU A 137 24.90 -12.10 11.95
CA LEU A 137 23.67 -11.37 11.71
C LEU A 137 23.95 -9.92 11.32
N ALA A 138 24.77 -9.21 12.11
CA ALA A 138 25.09 -7.80 11.85
C ALA A 138 25.77 -7.61 10.49
N ASN A 139 26.79 -8.41 10.16
CA ASN A 139 27.51 -8.31 8.89
C ASN A 139 26.60 -8.59 7.69
N ALA A 140 25.80 -9.67 7.75
CA ALA A 140 24.90 -10.02 6.66
C ALA A 140 23.82 -8.95 6.43
N VAL A 141 23.25 -8.41 7.51
CA VAL A 141 22.22 -7.35 7.43
C VAL A 141 22.82 -6.06 6.89
N ASN A 142 23.99 -5.64 7.38
CA ASN A 142 24.65 -4.43 6.92
C ASN A 142 24.99 -4.50 5.42
N GLN A 143 25.53 -5.62 4.95
CA GLN A 143 25.82 -5.81 3.54
C GLN A 143 24.54 -5.73 2.67
N ALA A 144 23.51 -6.48 3.05
CA ALA A 144 22.24 -6.48 2.30
C ALA A 144 21.57 -5.10 2.30
N ALA A 145 21.60 -4.38 3.42
CA ALA A 145 21.07 -3.03 3.53
C ALA A 145 21.88 -2.02 2.70
N GLU A 146 23.21 -2.15 2.64
CA GLU A 146 24.07 -1.29 1.82
C GLU A 146 23.79 -1.49 0.32
N GLU A 147 23.64 -2.74 -0.12
CA GLU A 147 23.27 -3.07 -1.51
C GLU A 147 21.90 -2.49 -1.89
N LEU A 148 20.91 -2.62 -1.01
CA LEU A 148 19.60 -2.02 -1.20
C LEU A 148 19.64 -0.48 -1.18
N GLY A 149 20.46 0.12 -0.30
CA GLY A 149 20.71 1.56 -0.30
C GLY A 149 21.32 2.07 -1.60
N LYS A 150 22.29 1.35 -2.16
CA LYS A 150 22.88 1.65 -3.48
C LYS A 150 21.83 1.56 -4.58
N PHE A 151 20.95 0.57 -4.53
CA PHE A 151 19.84 0.44 -5.47
C PHE A 151 18.92 1.67 -5.44
N TYR A 152 18.48 2.11 -4.25
CA TYR A 152 17.61 3.29 -4.14
C TYR A 152 18.28 4.57 -4.65
N ASN A 153 19.56 4.77 -4.35
CA ASN A 153 20.31 5.94 -4.82
C ASN A 153 20.38 6.03 -6.35
N ASN A 154 20.34 4.89 -7.04
CA ASN A 154 20.45 4.81 -8.49
C ASN A 154 19.09 4.81 -9.21
N HIS A 155 18.03 4.30 -8.57
CA HIS A 155 16.77 4.01 -9.27
C HIS A 155 15.55 4.76 -8.73
N SER A 156 15.59 5.33 -7.52
CA SER A 156 14.39 5.87 -6.84
C SER A 156 13.62 6.92 -7.65
N THR A 157 14.32 7.94 -8.18
CA THR A 157 13.70 8.99 -9.00
C THR A 157 13.09 8.40 -10.27
N ASN A 158 13.79 7.50 -10.95
CA ASN A 158 13.31 6.89 -12.19
C ASN A 158 12.09 5.99 -11.96
N MET A 159 12.07 5.23 -10.87
CA MET A 159 10.91 4.42 -10.48
C MET A 159 9.67 5.29 -10.25
N PHE A 160 9.81 6.41 -9.53
CA PHE A 160 8.70 7.33 -9.31
C PHE A 160 8.20 7.98 -10.60
N GLN A 161 9.11 8.41 -11.48
CA GLN A 161 8.74 8.96 -12.79
C GLN A 161 8.05 7.92 -13.68
N GLN A 162 8.49 6.66 -13.65
CA GLN A 162 7.83 5.59 -14.39
C GLN A 162 6.39 5.37 -13.90
N ALA A 163 6.16 5.40 -12.59
CA ALA A 163 4.82 5.23 -12.03
C ALA A 163 3.81 6.26 -12.57
N LYS A 164 4.26 7.48 -12.87
CA LYS A 164 3.45 8.54 -13.50
C LYS A 164 3.02 8.21 -14.94
N ASN A 165 3.82 7.42 -15.65
CA ASN A 165 3.65 7.16 -17.09
C ASN A 165 2.78 5.94 -17.40
N PHE A 166 2.38 5.15 -16.40
CA PHE A 166 1.48 4.02 -16.64
C PHE A 166 0.10 4.50 -17.11
N GLY A 167 -0.45 3.83 -18.12
CA GLY A 167 -1.81 4.05 -18.57
C GLY A 167 -2.84 3.26 -17.77
N GLY A 168 -4.13 3.50 -18.04
CA GLY A 168 -5.22 2.74 -17.43
C GLY A 168 -5.63 3.21 -16.03
N MET A 169 -6.47 2.41 -15.39
CA MET A 169 -6.96 2.64 -14.03
C MET A 169 -5.90 2.20 -13.03
N ARG A 170 -5.31 3.20 -12.36
CA ARG A 170 -4.26 3.03 -11.37
C ARG A 170 -4.82 3.28 -9.99
N LEU A 171 -4.52 2.39 -9.06
CA LEU A 171 -4.86 2.53 -7.65
C LEU A 171 -3.58 2.66 -6.84
N VAL A 172 -3.54 3.56 -5.86
CA VAL A 172 -2.40 3.72 -4.95
C VAL A 172 -2.78 3.35 -3.52
N THR A 173 -2.03 2.44 -2.89
CA THR A 173 -2.25 2.09 -1.48
C THR A 173 -1.78 3.23 -0.56
N GLY A 174 -2.45 3.42 0.58
CA GLY A 174 -1.99 4.35 1.62
C GLY A 174 -2.96 4.41 2.80
N GLY A 175 -2.97 5.53 3.52
CA GLY A 175 -3.72 5.67 4.78
C GLY A 175 -3.03 5.03 5.99
N GLN A 176 -1.92 4.32 5.74
CA GLN A 176 -1.06 3.68 6.73
C GLN A 176 0.39 3.66 6.19
N ARG A 177 1.38 3.71 7.09
CA ARG A 177 2.82 3.64 6.75
C ARG A 177 3.35 2.22 6.57
N VAL A 178 2.53 1.22 6.91
CA VAL A 178 2.92 -0.19 6.92
C VAL A 178 2.18 -0.95 5.82
N PHE A 179 2.87 -1.89 5.19
CA PHE A 179 2.25 -2.83 4.27
C PHE A 179 1.98 -4.14 5.00
N GLY A 180 0.73 -4.31 5.44
CA GLY A 180 0.28 -5.51 6.15
C GLY A 180 -0.76 -6.31 5.39
N SER A 181 -1.34 -7.31 6.06
CA SER A 181 -2.35 -8.19 5.48
C SER A 181 -3.57 -7.46 4.93
N SER A 182 -3.97 -6.32 5.51
CA SER A 182 -5.07 -5.49 4.97
C SER A 182 -4.75 -4.92 3.59
N ALA A 183 -3.55 -4.35 3.40
CA ALA A 183 -3.11 -3.84 2.11
C ALA A 183 -2.93 -4.96 1.09
N LEU A 184 -2.37 -6.10 1.51
CA LEU A 184 -2.24 -7.30 0.68
C LEU A 184 -3.61 -7.81 0.20
N ASN A 185 -4.61 -7.83 1.08
CA ASN A 185 -5.99 -8.19 0.71
C ASN A 185 -6.57 -7.17 -0.27
N GLY A 186 -6.36 -5.87 -0.05
CA GLY A 186 -6.75 -4.82 -0.99
C GLY A 186 -6.15 -5.04 -2.38
N VAL A 187 -4.87 -5.39 -2.47
CA VAL A 187 -4.18 -5.76 -3.72
C VAL A 187 -4.86 -6.96 -4.40
N ARG A 188 -5.15 -8.03 -3.64
CA ARG A 188 -5.82 -9.23 -4.19
C ARG A 188 -7.21 -8.94 -4.73
N ILE A 189 -8.03 -8.20 -3.98
CA ILE A 189 -9.40 -7.84 -4.37
C ILE A 189 -9.36 -6.96 -5.63
N THR A 190 -8.52 -5.94 -5.62
CA THR A 190 -8.51 -4.93 -6.68
C THR A 190 -7.77 -5.34 -7.94
N GLY A 191 -6.93 -6.38 -7.88
CA GLY A 191 -6.13 -6.83 -9.03
C GLY A 191 -6.95 -7.47 -10.13
N LEU A 192 -8.22 -7.76 -9.84
CA LEU A 192 -9.17 -8.28 -10.82
C LEU A 192 -9.73 -7.19 -11.74
N TYR A 193 -9.61 -5.92 -11.36
CA TYR A 193 -10.23 -4.82 -12.11
C TYR A 193 -9.34 -3.59 -12.30
N ALA A 194 -8.31 -3.38 -11.47
CA ALA A 194 -7.30 -2.33 -11.66
C ALA A 194 -6.20 -2.76 -12.65
N ASP A 195 -5.71 -1.82 -13.46
CA ASP A 195 -4.64 -2.08 -14.42
C ASP A 195 -3.27 -2.11 -13.72
N THR A 196 -3.05 -1.19 -12.77
CA THR A 196 -1.82 -1.14 -11.96
C THR A 196 -2.14 -0.71 -10.53
N GLN A 197 -1.54 -1.40 -9.57
CA GLN A 197 -1.56 -1.04 -8.16
C GLN A 197 -0.18 -0.48 -7.77
N LEU A 198 -0.17 0.80 -7.43
CA LEU A 198 1.01 1.54 -7.00
C LEU A 198 1.14 1.39 -5.48
N ILE A 199 2.28 0.89 -5.03
CA ILE A 199 2.53 0.63 -3.62
C ILE A 199 3.71 1.48 -3.16
N PRO A 200 3.52 2.44 -2.23
CA PRO A 200 4.62 3.10 -1.55
C PRO A 200 5.43 2.05 -0.80
N ASP A 201 6.72 2.01 -1.07
CA ASP A 201 7.65 1.05 -0.50
C ASP A 201 7.71 1.19 1.03
N PRO A 202 7.28 0.17 1.81
CA PRO A 202 7.29 0.19 3.27
C PRO A 202 8.70 0.02 3.86
N ILE A 203 9.67 -0.42 3.05
CA ILE A 203 11.04 -0.70 3.47
C ILE A 203 11.89 0.57 3.42
N TYR A 204 11.70 1.39 2.40
CA TYR A 204 12.49 2.59 2.19
C TYR A 204 12.52 3.53 3.42
N PRO A 205 11.39 3.87 4.08
CA PRO A 205 11.38 4.72 5.27
C PRO A 205 12.19 4.17 6.45
N LEU A 206 12.26 2.84 6.59
CA LEU A 206 13.03 2.18 7.67
C LEU A 206 14.55 2.29 7.47
N LEU A 207 15.00 2.59 6.24
CA LEU A 207 16.41 2.80 5.91
C LEU A 207 16.75 4.29 5.80
N SER A 208 15.80 5.12 5.36
CA SER A 208 16.04 6.53 5.06
C SER A 208 15.75 7.49 6.22
N SER A 209 15.09 7.03 7.30
CA SER A 209 14.60 7.91 8.36
C SER A 209 14.60 7.22 9.73
N ASP A 210 14.79 8.00 10.80
CA ASP A 210 14.55 7.52 12.16
C ASP A 210 13.06 7.59 12.47
N LEU A 211 12.42 6.42 12.56
CA LEU A 211 11.00 6.27 12.87
C LEU A 211 10.73 6.10 14.38
N HIS A 212 11.78 6.16 15.22
CA HIS A 212 11.74 5.96 16.67
C HIS A 212 11.03 4.65 17.07
N LEU A 213 11.35 3.58 16.36
CA LEU A 213 10.76 2.27 16.53
C LEU A 213 11.59 1.42 17.49
N ASN A 214 10.91 0.67 18.35
CA ASN A 214 11.54 -0.40 19.11
C ASN A 214 11.73 -1.63 18.23
N ALA A 215 12.85 -2.34 18.41
CA ALA A 215 13.20 -3.52 17.62
C ALA A 215 13.05 -3.30 16.10
N ALA A 216 13.54 -2.17 15.57
CA ALA A 216 13.43 -1.81 14.15
C ALA A 216 13.80 -2.95 13.17
N PRO A 217 14.85 -3.77 13.42
CA PRO A 217 15.14 -4.92 12.56
C PRO A 217 14.00 -5.96 12.48
N LEU A 218 13.27 -6.18 13.58
CA LEU A 218 12.11 -7.09 13.58
C LEU A 218 10.95 -6.50 12.77
N GLN A 219 10.69 -5.20 12.94
CA GLN A 219 9.65 -4.52 12.15
C GLN A 219 9.98 -4.56 10.66
N LEU A 220 11.24 -4.34 10.29
CA LEU A 220 11.76 -4.50 8.94
C LEU A 220 11.53 -5.91 8.39
N ALA A 221 11.84 -6.96 9.15
CA ALA A 221 11.60 -8.34 8.73
C ALA A 221 10.10 -8.63 8.49
N ILE A 222 9.21 -8.07 9.33
CA ILE A 222 7.76 -8.22 9.17
C ILE A 222 7.26 -7.51 7.90
N GLN A 223 7.72 -6.28 7.62
CA GLN A 223 7.34 -5.57 6.39
C GLN A 223 7.84 -6.31 5.14
N LEU A 224 9.08 -6.83 5.19
CA LEU A 224 9.65 -7.64 4.11
C LEU A 224 8.82 -8.91 3.87
N PHE A 225 8.42 -9.60 4.94
CA PHE A 225 7.57 -10.79 4.85
C PHE A 225 6.26 -10.52 4.13
N ASP A 226 5.59 -9.42 4.48
CA ASP A 226 4.30 -9.05 3.91
C ASP A 226 4.43 -8.57 2.44
N ILE A 227 5.42 -7.74 2.11
CA ILE A 227 5.57 -7.22 0.73
C ILE A 227 6.10 -8.27 -0.25
N LEU A 228 6.97 -9.19 0.20
CA LEU A 228 7.51 -10.26 -0.65
C LEU A 228 6.42 -11.21 -1.17
N GLN A 229 5.25 -11.25 -0.53
CA GLN A 229 4.09 -12.00 -1.03
C GLN A 229 3.67 -11.54 -2.44
N LEU A 230 3.96 -10.29 -2.82
CA LEU A 230 3.63 -9.73 -4.14
C LEU A 230 4.54 -10.20 -5.27
N ARG A 231 5.64 -10.89 -4.95
CA ARG A 231 6.63 -11.36 -5.93
C ARG A 231 6.02 -12.09 -7.14
N PRO A 232 5.00 -12.95 -7.03
CA PRO A 232 4.40 -13.60 -8.19
C PRO A 232 3.80 -12.63 -9.23
N LEU A 233 3.35 -11.44 -8.81
CA LEU A 233 2.82 -10.42 -9.71
C LEU A 233 3.94 -9.62 -10.39
N VAL A 234 5.09 -9.49 -9.73
CA VAL A 234 6.28 -8.81 -10.25
C VAL A 234 7.01 -9.71 -11.25
N ASP A 235 7.19 -10.99 -10.90
CA ASP A 235 7.89 -11.97 -11.72
C ASP A 235 7.08 -12.42 -12.95
N ALA A 236 5.81 -12.04 -13.06
CA ALA A 236 4.94 -12.39 -14.18
C ALA A 236 5.28 -11.66 -15.51
N ASP A 237 6.20 -10.70 -15.48
CA ASP A 237 6.69 -9.92 -16.64
C ASP A 237 5.57 -9.42 -17.56
N LEU A 238 4.55 -8.81 -16.93
CA LEU A 238 3.40 -8.26 -17.64
C LEU A 238 3.81 -6.98 -18.40
N GLN A 239 3.19 -6.76 -19.57
CA GLN A 239 3.41 -5.55 -20.37
C GLN A 239 3.07 -4.26 -19.59
N VAL A 240 1.99 -4.33 -18.81
CA VAL A 240 1.64 -3.31 -17.81
C VAL A 240 1.75 -4.01 -16.46
N PRO A 241 2.58 -3.52 -15.52
CA PRO A 241 2.76 -4.19 -14.24
C PRO A 241 1.46 -4.12 -13.44
N ALA A 242 0.98 -5.29 -12.99
CA ALA A 242 -0.19 -5.37 -12.11
C ALA A 242 0.08 -4.70 -10.76
N VAL A 243 1.32 -4.82 -10.27
CA VAL A 243 1.82 -4.18 -9.06
C VAL A 243 3.12 -3.46 -9.39
N PHE A 244 3.28 -2.25 -8.87
CA PHE A 244 4.50 -1.47 -8.99
C PHE A 244 4.85 -0.82 -7.65
N VAL A 245 5.99 -1.21 -7.08
CA VAL A 245 6.50 -0.66 -5.81
C VAL A 245 7.39 0.52 -6.12
N PHE A 246 7.12 1.68 -5.52
CA PHE A 246 7.92 2.88 -5.68
C PHE A 246 8.40 3.41 -4.31
N PRO A 247 9.59 4.00 -4.19
CA PRO A 247 10.09 4.48 -2.91
C PRO A 247 9.14 5.49 -2.26
N SER A 248 8.79 5.25 -1.00
CA SER A 248 7.95 6.15 -0.23
C SER A 248 8.75 7.36 0.25
N PHE A 249 8.51 8.53 -0.34
CA PHE A 249 9.21 9.76 0.05
C PHE A 249 8.60 10.47 1.27
N GLU A 250 7.59 9.89 1.92
CA GLU A 250 6.82 10.51 3.01
C GLU A 250 7.70 11.11 4.11
N GLY A 251 8.62 10.32 4.68
CA GLY A 251 9.52 10.77 5.75
C GLY A 251 10.46 11.90 5.30
N PRO A 252 11.23 11.72 4.21
CA PRO A 252 12.04 12.79 3.64
C PRO A 252 11.26 14.07 3.31
N LEU A 253 10.04 13.97 2.78
CA LEU A 253 9.17 15.12 2.47
C LEU A 253 8.70 15.82 3.75
N GLU A 254 8.21 15.08 4.74
CA GLU A 254 7.83 15.63 6.06
C GLU A 254 8.97 16.41 6.73
N GLN A 255 10.23 16.02 6.48
CA GLN A 255 11.41 16.67 7.06
C GLN A 255 11.95 17.83 6.22
N ASN A 256 11.86 17.75 4.89
CA ASN A 256 12.64 18.59 3.99
C ASN A 256 11.83 19.43 3.01
N ASP A 257 10.56 19.11 2.82
CA ASP A 257 9.70 19.74 1.83
C ASP A 257 8.65 20.65 2.50
N ALA A 258 8.71 21.93 2.16
CA ALA A 258 7.84 22.95 2.71
C ALA A 258 6.40 22.83 2.19
N HIS A 259 6.20 22.34 0.96
CA HIS A 259 4.87 22.13 0.43
C HIS A 259 4.15 21.04 1.23
N THR A 260 4.79 19.88 1.43
CA THR A 260 4.26 18.79 2.25
C THR A 260 4.04 19.23 3.70
N LYS A 261 5.00 19.94 4.32
CA LYS A 261 4.86 20.44 5.71
C LYS A 261 3.65 21.37 5.88
N LEU A 262 3.50 22.36 5.00
CA LEU A 262 2.37 23.29 5.04
C LEU A 262 1.05 22.59 4.71
N GLY A 263 1.05 21.64 3.77
CA GLY A 263 -0.14 20.88 3.44
C GLY A 263 -0.64 20.01 4.59
N LEU A 264 0.27 19.38 5.33
CA LEU A 264 -0.04 18.64 6.55
C LEU A 264 -0.62 19.54 7.65
N GLU A 265 -0.02 20.72 7.87
CA GLU A 265 -0.55 21.70 8.82
C GLU A 265 -1.95 22.15 8.43
N ARG A 266 -2.13 22.57 7.18
CA ARG A 266 -3.43 23.03 6.66
C ARG A 266 -4.49 21.95 6.79
N LEU A 267 -4.16 20.69 6.49
CA LEU A 267 -5.08 19.58 6.68
C LEU A 267 -5.47 19.40 8.16
N ALA A 268 -4.49 19.44 9.07
CA ALA A 268 -4.74 19.32 10.49
C ALA A 268 -5.61 20.47 11.01
N ILE A 269 -5.28 21.71 10.68
CA ILE A 269 -6.06 22.90 11.06
C ILE A 269 -7.48 22.80 10.51
N ARG A 270 -7.65 22.44 9.24
CA ARG A 270 -8.96 22.32 8.60
C ARG A 270 -9.86 21.28 9.26
N LEU A 271 -9.30 20.19 9.76
CA LEU A 271 -10.08 19.14 10.42
C LEU A 271 -10.32 19.41 11.90
N ILE A 272 -9.33 19.96 12.61
CA ILE A 272 -9.32 20.02 14.07
C ILE A 272 -9.75 21.41 14.57
N ALA A 273 -9.36 22.51 13.92
CA ALA A 273 -9.75 23.84 14.37
C ALA A 273 -11.28 24.06 14.47
N PRO A 274 -12.14 23.48 13.59
CA PRO A 274 -13.59 23.65 13.69
C PRO A 274 -14.22 23.07 14.96
N ILE A 275 -13.56 22.13 15.65
CA ILE A 275 -14.03 21.58 16.93
C ILE A 275 -13.50 22.36 18.13
N CYS A 276 -12.54 23.27 17.92
CA CYS A 276 -12.00 24.13 18.96
C CYS A 276 -12.75 25.45 19.03
N HIS A 277 -12.86 26.04 20.22
CA HIS A 277 -13.39 27.39 20.39
C HIS A 277 -12.29 28.43 20.09
N GLY A 278 -12.51 29.25 19.06
CA GLY A 278 -11.60 30.36 18.69
C GLY A 278 -11.12 30.27 17.24
N GLN A 279 -10.25 31.20 16.85
CA GLN A 279 -9.57 31.16 15.55
C GLN A 279 -8.19 30.52 15.73
N ILE A 280 -8.09 29.23 15.43
CA ILE A 280 -6.81 28.51 15.42
C ILE A 280 -6.27 28.50 13.98
N GLN A 281 -5.05 29.00 13.79
CA GLN A 281 -4.44 29.19 12.48
C GLN A 281 -3.12 28.42 12.29
N SER A 282 -2.54 27.87 13.37
CA SER A 282 -1.28 27.13 13.33
C SER A 282 -1.30 25.87 14.19
N LEU A 283 -0.39 24.93 13.89
CA LEU A 283 -0.22 23.71 14.69
C LEU A 283 0.21 24.02 16.13
N GLU A 284 1.03 25.06 16.34
CA GLU A 284 1.42 25.57 17.65
C GLU A 284 0.19 25.96 18.47
N GLU A 285 -0.72 26.74 17.89
CA GLU A 285 -1.96 27.15 18.54
C GLU A 285 -2.87 25.96 18.85
N LEU A 286 -2.90 24.93 18.00
CA LEU A 286 -3.61 23.68 18.30
C LEU A 286 -3.03 22.97 19.52
N PHE A 287 -1.70 22.81 19.58
CA PHE A 287 -1.04 22.18 20.72
C PHE A 287 -1.26 22.99 22.01
N ASP A 288 -1.09 24.32 21.94
CA ASP A 288 -1.37 25.23 23.04
C ASP A 288 -2.82 25.13 23.51
N TYR A 289 -3.79 25.09 22.59
CA TYR A 289 -5.20 24.93 22.92
C TYR A 289 -5.48 23.58 23.59
N SER A 290 -4.95 22.49 23.02
CA SER A 290 -5.13 21.14 23.57
C SER A 290 -4.54 20.99 24.98
N SER A 291 -3.53 21.78 25.33
CA SER A 291 -2.92 21.79 26.65
C SER A 291 -3.59 22.75 27.63
N LYS A 292 -3.93 23.98 27.20
CA LYS A 292 -4.45 25.05 28.07
C LYS A 292 -5.96 24.93 28.29
N GLN A 293 -6.69 24.41 27.31
CA GLN A 293 -8.14 24.21 27.31
C GLN A 293 -8.48 22.72 27.19
N GLU A 294 -7.72 21.87 27.90
CA GLU A 294 -7.73 20.41 27.74
C GLU A 294 -9.14 19.80 27.84
N THR A 295 -9.91 20.14 28.88
CA THR A 295 -11.27 19.60 29.05
C THR A 295 -12.18 19.96 27.87
N ALA A 296 -12.22 21.23 27.48
CA ALA A 296 -13.03 21.68 26.35
C ALA A 296 -12.60 21.04 25.03
N PHE A 297 -11.29 20.87 24.83
CA PHE A 297 -10.75 20.18 23.66
C PHE A 297 -11.17 18.71 23.62
N LEU A 298 -11.04 17.99 24.73
CA LEU A 298 -11.40 16.56 24.82
C LEU A 298 -12.91 16.33 24.66
N ASP A 299 -13.73 17.17 25.28
CA ASP A 299 -15.19 17.13 25.17
C ASP A 299 -15.68 17.35 23.74
N ALA A 300 -14.92 18.11 22.93
CA ALA A 300 -15.21 18.28 21.51
C ALA A 300 -14.58 17.18 20.63
N LEU A 301 -13.37 16.73 20.97
CA LEU A 301 -12.61 15.75 20.18
C LEU A 301 -13.28 14.37 20.17
N MET A 302 -13.68 13.85 21.34
CA MET A 302 -14.23 12.50 21.45
C MET A 302 -15.51 12.29 20.61
N PRO A 303 -16.55 13.14 20.70
CA PRO A 303 -17.75 12.97 19.87
C PRO A 303 -17.52 13.27 18.38
N SER A 304 -16.47 14.02 18.02
CA SER A 304 -16.15 14.29 16.61
C SER A 304 -15.77 13.03 15.80
N GLY A 305 -15.29 12.00 16.50
CA GLY A 305 -14.75 10.78 15.90
C GLY A 305 -13.41 10.99 15.19
N LEU A 306 -12.72 12.11 15.36
CA LEU A 306 -11.42 12.36 14.72
C LEU A 306 -10.29 11.50 15.31
N PHE A 307 -10.42 11.08 16.57
CA PHE A 307 -9.50 10.13 17.17
C PHE A 307 -10.03 8.70 17.05
N VAL A 308 -9.27 7.84 16.37
CA VAL A 308 -9.48 6.39 16.36
C VAL A 308 -8.17 5.75 16.82
N PRO A 309 -8.15 4.97 17.91
CA PRO A 309 -6.92 4.34 18.39
C PRO A 309 -6.39 3.34 17.36
N PRO A 310 -5.08 3.01 17.39
CA PRO A 310 -4.54 1.92 16.58
C PRO A 310 -5.32 0.63 16.75
N GLY A 311 -5.62 -0.06 15.64
CA GLY A 311 -6.45 -1.26 15.63
C GLY A 311 -7.94 -1.04 15.96
N GLY A 312 -8.35 0.19 16.28
CA GLY A 312 -9.73 0.52 16.65
C GLY A 312 -10.69 0.57 15.47
N THR A 313 -11.97 0.33 15.76
CA THR A 313 -13.07 0.46 14.79
C THR A 313 -13.67 1.87 14.87
N PRO A 314 -13.89 2.56 13.74
CA PRO A 314 -14.59 3.84 13.72
C PRO A 314 -15.99 3.77 14.35
N GLY A 315 -16.43 4.86 14.96
CA GLY A 315 -17.77 4.98 15.54
C GLY A 315 -17.93 4.48 16.98
N ILE A 316 -16.90 3.83 17.55
CA ILE A 316 -16.88 3.48 18.98
C ILE A 316 -16.56 4.74 19.79
N GLN A 317 -17.46 5.12 20.71
CA GLN A 317 -17.23 6.22 21.63
C GLN A 317 -16.46 5.72 22.86
N LEU A 318 -15.27 6.29 23.07
CA LEU A 318 -14.44 6.05 24.23
C LEU A 318 -14.43 7.30 25.11
N SER A 319 -14.21 7.13 26.42
CA SER A 319 -13.79 8.25 27.25
C SER A 319 -12.37 8.70 26.83
N ALA A 320 -12.01 9.95 27.08
CA ALA A 320 -10.66 10.44 26.75
C ALA A 320 -9.55 9.65 27.48
N SER A 321 -9.81 9.22 28.72
CA SER A 321 -8.87 8.39 29.50
C SER A 321 -8.70 7.00 28.91
N ASP A 322 -9.80 6.36 28.48
CA ASP A 322 -9.74 5.02 27.86
C ASP A 322 -9.05 5.09 26.49
N ALA A 323 -9.36 6.13 25.71
CA ALA A 323 -8.72 6.40 24.43
C ALA A 323 -7.20 6.57 24.56
N ALA A 324 -6.75 7.35 25.55
CA ALA A 324 -5.33 7.54 25.83
C ALA A 324 -4.65 6.26 26.33
N SER A 325 -5.31 5.51 27.20
CA SER A 325 -4.80 4.24 27.73
C SER A 325 -4.65 3.20 26.61
N GLN A 326 -5.65 3.07 25.74
CA GLN A 326 -5.59 2.21 24.57
C GLN A 326 -4.50 2.65 23.59
N TYR A 327 -4.37 3.97 23.35
CA TYR A 327 -3.33 4.49 22.48
C TYR A 327 -1.94 4.13 22.97
N LEU A 328 -1.64 4.38 24.24
CA LEU A 328 -0.33 4.08 24.83
C LEU A 328 -0.04 2.57 24.82
N LYS A 329 -1.05 1.74 25.10
CA LYS A 329 -0.94 0.28 25.06
C LYS A 329 -0.57 -0.24 23.66
N GLU A 330 -1.19 0.30 22.61
CA GLU A 330 -0.88 -0.09 21.23
C GLU A 330 0.52 0.34 20.77
N LEU A 331 1.10 1.36 21.41
CA LEU A 331 2.46 1.81 21.13
C LEU A 331 3.53 1.03 21.93
N GLU A 332 3.12 0.27 22.94
CA GLU A 332 4.03 -0.58 23.71
C GLU A 332 4.67 -1.66 22.83
N GLY A 333 6.00 -1.75 22.89
CA GLY A 333 6.77 -2.65 22.04
C GLY A 333 6.96 -2.17 20.59
N VAL A 334 6.21 -1.16 20.14
CA VAL A 334 6.32 -0.57 18.79
C VAL A 334 7.20 0.68 18.80
N ARG A 335 6.96 1.63 19.71
CA ARG A 335 7.76 2.86 19.87
C ARG A 335 8.96 2.62 20.77
N SER A 336 10.02 3.40 20.55
CA SER A 336 11.19 3.39 21.43
C SER A 336 10.77 3.69 22.87
N ALA A 337 11.46 3.07 23.85
CA ALA A 337 11.15 3.27 25.26
C ALA A 337 11.24 4.75 25.66
N THR A 338 12.22 5.48 25.12
CA THR A 338 12.41 6.91 25.37
C THR A 338 11.21 7.75 24.92
N LEU A 339 10.71 7.52 23.70
CA LEU A 339 9.55 8.23 23.18
C LEU A 339 8.28 7.83 23.92
N LEU A 340 8.08 6.54 24.19
CA LEU A 340 6.93 6.06 24.92
C LEU A 340 6.86 6.65 26.34
N ASP A 341 7.98 6.74 27.04
CA ASP A 341 8.05 7.36 28.37
C ASP A 341 7.72 8.85 28.33
N GLN A 342 8.12 9.56 27.28
CA GLN A 342 7.73 10.96 27.05
C GLN A 342 6.21 11.07 26.81
N MET A 343 5.65 10.19 25.98
CA MET A 343 4.22 10.16 25.70
C MET A 343 3.39 9.87 26.96
N LYS A 344 3.84 8.94 27.82
CA LYS A 344 3.21 8.61 29.11
C LYS A 344 3.16 9.79 30.09
N ARG A 345 4.07 10.78 29.94
CA ARG A 345 4.12 11.99 30.78
C ARG A 345 3.37 13.18 30.17
N THR A 346 2.92 13.06 28.93
CA THR A 346 2.22 14.13 28.22
C THR A 346 0.76 14.19 28.69
N PRO A 347 0.17 15.39 28.90
CA PRO A 347 -1.26 15.51 29.19
C PRO A 347 -2.13 14.86 28.10
N ILE A 348 -3.34 14.46 28.45
CA ILE A 348 -4.23 13.67 27.57
C ILE A 348 -4.59 14.46 26.30
N GLY A 349 -4.85 15.75 26.41
CA GLY A 349 -5.18 16.63 25.28
C GLY A 349 -4.13 16.60 24.16
N PRO A 350 -2.88 17.02 24.43
CA PRO A 350 -1.79 16.96 23.46
C PRO A 350 -1.45 15.53 23.00
N LEU A 351 -1.60 14.53 23.89
CA LEU A 351 -1.38 13.12 23.55
C LEU A 351 -2.36 12.63 22.48
N LEU A 352 -3.66 12.90 22.67
CA LEU A 352 -4.69 12.52 21.70
C LEU A 352 -4.64 13.37 20.44
N LEU A 353 -4.27 14.67 20.55
CA LEU A 353 -3.98 15.50 19.38
C LEU A 353 -2.87 14.87 18.52
N ASN A 354 -1.74 14.47 19.13
CA ASN A 354 -0.68 13.77 18.41
C ASN A 354 -1.20 12.47 17.77
N GLY A 355 -2.04 11.71 18.48
CA GLY A 355 -2.68 10.52 17.93
C GLY A 355 -3.55 10.78 16.69
N VAL A 356 -4.30 11.89 16.65
CA VAL A 356 -5.01 12.33 15.44
C VAL A 356 -4.03 12.67 14.32
N LEU A 357 -2.98 13.45 14.62
CA LEU A 357 -1.99 13.84 13.61
C LEU A 357 -1.26 12.63 13.01
N GLU A 358 -0.95 11.61 13.81
CA GLU A 358 -0.37 10.34 13.32
C GLU A 358 -1.29 9.59 12.35
N ARG A 359 -2.62 9.80 12.44
CA ARG A 359 -3.60 9.25 11.50
C ARG A 359 -3.74 10.09 10.24
N LEU A 360 -3.64 11.41 10.35
CA LEU A 360 -3.80 12.31 9.21
C LEU A 360 -2.61 12.28 8.25
N ARG A 361 -1.38 12.15 8.77
CA ARG A 361 -0.16 12.17 7.92
C ARG A 361 -0.19 11.14 6.79
N PRO A 362 -0.46 9.84 7.02
CA PRO A 362 -0.50 8.85 5.94
C PRO A 362 -1.66 9.05 4.95
N HIS A 363 -2.73 9.72 5.38
CA HIS A 363 -3.83 10.08 4.48
C HIS A 363 -3.46 11.26 3.58
N TYR A 364 -2.76 12.27 4.12
CA TYR A 364 -2.24 13.36 3.29
C TYR A 364 -1.31 12.82 2.19
N HIS A 365 -0.37 11.95 2.55
CA HIS A 365 0.54 11.32 1.59
C HIS A 365 -0.19 10.43 0.58
N LEU A 366 -1.26 9.75 0.98
CA LEU A 366 -2.10 9.02 0.04
C LEU A 366 -2.70 9.96 -1.03
N PHE A 367 -3.20 11.14 -0.63
CA PHE A 367 -3.73 12.12 -1.57
C PHE A 367 -2.64 12.77 -2.43
N GLU A 368 -1.50 13.10 -1.84
CA GLU A 368 -0.35 13.66 -2.57
C GLU A 368 0.15 12.67 -3.62
N ASN A 369 0.35 11.40 -3.25
CA ASN A 369 0.74 10.33 -4.18
C ASN A 369 -0.34 10.09 -5.25
N ALA A 370 -1.62 10.08 -4.88
CA ALA A 370 -2.71 9.91 -5.84
C ALA A 370 -2.72 11.04 -6.89
N GLY A 371 -2.56 12.29 -6.46
CA GLY A 371 -2.47 13.45 -7.34
C GLY A 371 -1.23 13.41 -8.24
N GLU A 372 -0.06 13.20 -7.65
CA GLU A 372 1.23 13.19 -8.36
C GLU A 372 1.37 12.04 -9.38
N LEU A 373 0.77 10.89 -9.07
CA LEU A 373 0.83 9.70 -9.92
C LEU A 373 -0.39 9.60 -10.85
N GLY A 374 -1.38 10.51 -10.75
CA GLY A 374 -2.62 10.42 -11.50
C GLY A 374 -3.37 9.10 -11.24
N ALA A 375 -3.36 8.64 -10.00
CA ALA A 375 -3.96 7.39 -9.53
C ALA A 375 -5.11 7.67 -8.55
N GLN A 376 -5.96 6.68 -8.29
CA GLN A 376 -7.03 6.77 -7.30
C GLN A 376 -6.58 6.17 -5.96
N PRO A 377 -6.98 6.75 -4.82
CA PRO A 377 -6.62 6.20 -3.52
C PRO A 377 -7.29 4.83 -3.28
N LEU A 378 -6.51 3.86 -2.79
CA LEU A 378 -6.98 2.55 -2.38
C LEU A 378 -7.09 2.46 -0.86
N LEU A 379 -8.33 2.46 -0.36
CA LEU A 379 -8.65 2.51 1.07
C LEU A 379 -8.94 1.12 1.64
N SER A 380 -7.90 0.35 1.95
CA SER A 380 -8.03 -1.07 2.32
C SER A 380 -8.65 -1.38 3.70
N GLN A 381 -9.06 -0.38 4.49
CA GLN A 381 -9.57 -0.57 5.85
C GLN A 381 -10.75 0.37 6.15
N PRO A 382 -11.70 -0.02 7.02
CA PRO A 382 -12.79 0.86 7.44
C PRO A 382 -12.30 2.20 8.03
N VAL A 383 -11.20 2.17 8.79
CA VAL A 383 -10.60 3.40 9.34
C VAL A 383 -10.06 4.33 8.24
N HIS A 384 -9.56 3.79 7.13
CA HIS A 384 -9.12 4.61 6.00
C HIS A 384 -10.30 5.34 5.37
N TRP A 385 -11.42 4.64 5.18
CA TRP A 385 -12.67 5.23 4.69
C TRP A 385 -13.21 6.31 5.62
N HIS A 386 -13.16 6.08 6.93
CA HIS A 386 -13.58 7.06 7.93
C HIS A 386 -12.80 8.37 7.82
N TYR A 387 -11.46 8.30 7.79
CA TYR A 387 -10.64 9.51 7.63
C TYR A 387 -10.78 10.15 6.26
N PHE A 388 -10.88 9.35 5.20
CA PHE A 388 -11.19 9.86 3.87
C PHE A 388 -12.49 10.66 3.88
N GLU A 389 -13.56 10.14 4.48
CA GLU A 389 -14.86 10.82 4.55
C GLU A 389 -14.77 12.13 5.35
N LYS A 390 -14.07 12.14 6.49
CA LYS A 390 -13.84 13.36 7.28
C LYS A 390 -13.06 14.41 6.48
N ILE A 391 -12.01 14.00 5.79
CA ILE A 391 -11.20 14.88 4.93
C ILE A 391 -12.02 15.39 3.76
N ALA A 392 -12.79 14.52 3.11
CA ALA A 392 -13.67 14.87 2.01
C ALA A 392 -14.78 15.82 2.46
N GLN A 393 -15.39 15.64 3.63
CA GLN A 393 -16.38 16.57 4.18
C GLN A 393 -15.77 17.93 4.51
N ALA A 394 -14.57 17.94 5.08
CA ALA A 394 -13.84 19.17 5.39
C ALA A 394 -13.42 19.90 4.11
N ASN A 395 -13.03 19.16 3.06
CA ASN A 395 -12.69 19.68 1.74
C ASN A 395 -13.91 19.99 0.88
N ALA A 396 -15.06 19.34 1.04
CA ALA A 396 -16.28 19.56 0.25
C ALA A 396 -16.83 20.98 0.43
N ARG A 397 -16.51 21.62 1.56
CA ARG A 397 -16.76 23.06 1.78
C ARG A 397 -15.98 23.94 0.80
N GLU A 398 -14.87 23.46 0.25
CA GLU A 398 -14.00 24.11 -0.74
C GLU A 398 -14.16 23.51 -2.15
N LEU A 399 -14.30 22.18 -2.28
CA LEU A 399 -14.47 21.45 -3.55
C LEU A 399 -15.83 21.66 -4.20
N ARG A 400 -16.88 22.06 -3.46
CA ARG A 400 -18.11 22.64 -4.05
C ARG A 400 -17.84 23.89 -4.88
N SER A 401 -16.66 24.52 -4.75
CA SER A 401 -16.22 25.61 -5.60
C SER A 401 -15.28 25.20 -6.75
N GLN A 402 -14.80 23.94 -6.79
CA GLN A 402 -13.71 23.52 -7.73
C GLN A 402 -13.91 22.18 -8.48
N ASN A 403 -14.98 21.40 -8.28
CA ASN A 403 -15.36 20.22 -9.12
C ASN A 403 -14.26 19.15 -9.35
N VAL A 404 -13.44 18.80 -8.35
CA VAL A 404 -12.24 17.96 -8.58
C VAL A 404 -12.47 16.43 -8.46
N ILE A 405 -13.61 15.95 -7.95
CA ILE A 405 -13.90 14.50 -7.91
C ILE A 405 -15.37 14.25 -8.29
N SER A 406 -15.64 13.27 -9.16
CA SER A 406 -17.03 12.83 -9.40
C SER A 406 -17.48 11.91 -8.26
N ASP A 407 -18.60 12.25 -7.61
CA ASP A 407 -19.21 11.45 -6.53
C ASP A 407 -19.41 9.97 -6.94
N GLN A 408 -19.55 9.72 -8.24
CA GLN A 408 -19.73 8.41 -8.86
C GLN A 408 -18.53 7.46 -8.73
N ALA A 409 -17.30 7.96 -8.95
CA ALA A 409 -16.10 7.12 -8.83
C ALA A 409 -15.84 6.72 -7.37
N LEU A 410 -16.13 7.64 -6.45
CA LEU A 410 -16.03 7.43 -5.02
C LEU A 410 -17.00 6.37 -4.52
N GLN A 411 -18.27 6.50 -4.91
CA GLN A 411 -19.30 5.54 -4.54
C GLN A 411 -18.92 4.15 -5.05
N THR A 412 -18.52 4.01 -6.31
CA THR A 412 -18.11 2.72 -6.90
C THR A 412 -16.96 2.06 -6.12
N LEU A 413 -15.93 2.81 -5.74
CA LEU A 413 -14.82 2.29 -4.93
C LEU A 413 -15.27 1.83 -3.53
N ARG A 414 -16.21 2.53 -2.91
CA ARG A 414 -16.79 2.16 -1.61
C ARG A 414 -17.59 0.86 -1.70
N ALA A 415 -18.29 0.62 -2.80
CA ALA A 415 -19.06 -0.60 -2.96
C ALA A 415 -18.23 -1.86 -3.21
N VAL A 416 -17.10 -1.72 -3.91
CA VAL A 416 -16.24 -2.87 -4.22
C VAL A 416 -15.38 -3.31 -3.02
N GLN A 417 -15.31 -2.49 -1.97
CA GLN A 417 -14.54 -2.76 -0.75
C GLN A 417 -15.42 -3.15 0.44
N ASP A 418 -16.70 -3.42 0.20
CA ASP A 418 -17.62 -3.95 1.20
C ASP A 418 -17.25 -5.39 1.61
N ASP A 419 -17.59 -5.76 2.85
CA ASP A 419 -17.31 -7.07 3.44
C ASP A 419 -17.92 -8.23 2.62
N SER A 420 -18.96 -7.94 1.83
CA SER A 420 -19.57 -8.89 0.90
C SER A 420 -18.62 -9.42 -0.19
N LEU A 421 -17.50 -8.73 -0.44
CA LEU A 421 -16.45 -9.11 -1.40
C LEU A 421 -15.15 -9.58 -0.75
N SER A 422 -15.09 -9.66 0.59
CA SER A 422 -13.92 -10.13 1.35
C SER A 422 -13.39 -11.50 0.91
N TRP A 423 -14.27 -12.39 0.41
CA TRP A 423 -13.88 -13.70 -0.12
C TRP A 423 -12.97 -13.64 -1.35
N LEU A 424 -12.97 -12.53 -2.11
CA LEU A 424 -12.02 -12.32 -3.22
C LEU A 424 -10.58 -12.22 -2.74
N ALA A 425 -10.34 -11.84 -1.47
CA ALA A 425 -9.00 -11.81 -0.88
C ALA A 425 -8.39 -13.21 -0.68
N ASN A 426 -9.19 -14.28 -0.81
CA ASN A 426 -8.72 -15.67 -0.74
C ASN A 426 -8.05 -16.15 -2.04
N ILE A 427 -8.12 -15.38 -3.12
CA ILE A 427 -7.48 -15.73 -4.39
C ILE A 427 -5.95 -15.63 -4.22
N PRO A 428 -5.19 -16.72 -4.45
CA PRO A 428 -3.72 -16.68 -4.39
C PRO A 428 -3.14 -15.72 -5.43
N LEU A 429 -2.05 -15.02 -5.08
CA LEU A 429 -1.41 -14.04 -5.97
C LEU A 429 -0.81 -14.68 -7.23
N THR A 430 -0.38 -15.95 -7.14
CA THR A 430 0.04 -16.75 -8.30
C THR A 430 -1.11 -17.00 -9.27
N THR A 431 -2.31 -17.27 -8.76
CA THR A 431 -3.52 -17.42 -9.56
C THR A 431 -3.94 -16.09 -10.17
N LEU A 432 -3.87 -14.99 -9.40
CA LEU A 432 -4.15 -13.65 -9.91
C LEU A 432 -3.19 -13.28 -11.06
N ALA A 433 -1.89 -13.56 -10.92
CA ALA A 433 -0.90 -13.35 -11.98
C ALA A 433 -1.27 -14.09 -13.27
N GLN A 434 -1.73 -15.34 -13.17
CA GLN A 434 -2.18 -16.14 -14.32
C GLN A 434 -3.42 -15.53 -14.98
N LEU A 435 -4.41 -15.10 -14.20
CA LEU A 435 -5.63 -14.46 -14.72
C LEU A 435 -5.33 -13.15 -15.47
N ILE A 436 -4.37 -12.37 -14.95
CA ILE A 436 -3.95 -11.12 -15.60
C ILE A 436 -3.19 -11.42 -16.89
N SER A 437 -2.23 -12.34 -16.85
CA SER A 437 -1.43 -12.77 -18.02
C SER A 437 -2.31 -13.29 -19.16
N ASN A 438 -3.40 -13.99 -18.82
CA ASN A 438 -4.35 -14.54 -19.79
C ASN A 438 -5.40 -13.53 -20.28
N ASN A 439 -5.31 -12.25 -19.89
CA ASN A 439 -6.28 -11.18 -20.20
C ASN A 439 -7.72 -11.43 -19.70
N GLU A 440 -7.93 -12.37 -18.79
CA GLU A 440 -9.28 -12.73 -18.34
C GLU A 440 -9.92 -11.64 -17.47
N HIS A 441 -9.10 -10.81 -16.82
CA HIS A 441 -9.53 -9.63 -16.05
C HIS A 441 -10.32 -8.60 -16.88
N ARG A 442 -10.06 -8.49 -18.19
CA ARG A 442 -10.78 -7.56 -19.07
C ARG A 442 -12.26 -7.91 -19.17
N TRP A 443 -12.59 -9.20 -19.21
CA TRP A 443 -13.96 -9.66 -19.27
C TRP A 443 -14.75 -9.29 -18.01
N LEU A 444 -14.19 -9.51 -16.81
CA LEU A 444 -14.86 -9.10 -15.57
C LEU A 444 -15.04 -7.59 -15.50
N ARG A 445 -14.06 -6.81 -15.97
CA ARG A 445 -14.16 -5.34 -16.04
C ARG A 445 -15.29 -4.90 -16.96
N GLU A 446 -15.41 -5.48 -18.16
CA GLU A 446 -16.51 -5.20 -19.07
C GLU A 446 -17.86 -5.53 -18.45
N GLU A 447 -17.94 -6.64 -17.70
CA GLU A 447 -19.17 -7.06 -17.05
C GLU A 447 -19.52 -6.17 -15.84
N LEU A 448 -18.55 -5.82 -14.99
CA LEU A 448 -18.72 -4.85 -13.90
C LEU A 448 -19.12 -3.49 -14.43
N ASN A 449 -18.50 -3.02 -15.51
CA ASN A 449 -18.84 -1.76 -16.17
C ASN A 449 -20.30 -1.74 -16.66
N LYS A 450 -20.85 -2.88 -17.10
CA LYS A 450 -22.28 -2.96 -17.49
C LYS A 450 -23.18 -2.69 -16.29
N TYR A 451 -22.92 -3.31 -15.14
CA TYR A 451 -23.69 -3.08 -13.91
C TYR A 451 -23.54 -1.64 -13.40
N THR A 452 -22.34 -1.07 -13.40
CA THR A 452 -22.12 0.30 -12.94
C THR A 452 -22.68 1.36 -13.90
N SER A 453 -22.67 1.09 -15.20
CA SER A 453 -23.23 2.01 -16.21
C SER A 453 -24.76 2.08 -16.17
N GLN A 454 -25.43 0.96 -15.89
CA GLN A 454 -26.89 0.90 -15.73
C GLN A 454 -27.38 1.66 -14.49
N LEU A 455 -26.59 1.60 -13.41
CA LEU A 455 -26.82 2.38 -12.19
C LEU A 455 -26.67 3.88 -12.48
N ALA A 456 -25.61 4.28 -13.18
CA ALA A 456 -25.32 5.69 -13.50
C ALA A 456 -26.42 6.44 -14.26
N SER A 457 -27.25 5.74 -15.03
CA SER A 457 -28.39 6.31 -15.75
C SER A 457 -29.61 6.63 -14.88
N ALA A 458 -29.62 6.25 -13.60
CA ALA A 458 -30.82 6.28 -12.74
C ALA A 458 -30.94 7.51 -11.80
N GLY A 459 -30.07 8.53 -11.91
CA GLY A 459 -30.09 9.73 -11.04
C GLY A 459 -29.17 9.59 -9.81
N PRO A 460 -29.26 10.45 -8.78
CA PRO A 460 -28.42 10.36 -7.59
C PRO A 460 -28.73 9.06 -6.81
N ILE A 461 -27.75 8.16 -6.80
CA ILE A 461 -27.90 6.80 -6.30
C ILE A 461 -27.47 6.73 -4.83
N ASP A 462 -28.24 6.00 -4.02
CA ASP A 462 -27.80 5.60 -2.68
C ASP A 462 -26.69 4.55 -2.79
N THR A 463 -25.57 4.79 -2.10
CA THR A 463 -24.41 3.88 -1.99
C THR A 463 -24.82 2.43 -1.70
N ASN A 464 -25.86 2.23 -0.87
CA ASN A 464 -26.36 0.90 -0.50
C ASN A 464 -27.01 0.14 -1.66
N ASP A 465 -27.65 0.84 -2.60
CA ASP A 465 -28.32 0.20 -3.74
C ASP A 465 -27.31 -0.19 -4.82
N MET A 466 -26.27 0.62 -4.99
CA MET A 466 -25.14 0.29 -5.87
C MET A 466 -24.31 -0.88 -5.32
N ILE A 467 -24.12 -0.99 -3.99
CA ILE A 467 -23.51 -2.16 -3.33
C ILE A 467 -24.31 -3.44 -3.62
N LYS A 468 -25.63 -3.39 -3.44
CA LYS A 468 -26.50 -4.53 -3.68
C LYS A 468 -26.45 -4.99 -5.13
N GLU A 469 -26.46 -4.06 -6.08
CA GLU A 469 -26.49 -4.40 -7.50
C GLU A 469 -25.14 -4.95 -8.00
N VAL A 470 -24.00 -4.39 -7.58
CA VAL A 470 -22.68 -4.92 -7.92
C VAL A 470 -22.44 -6.29 -7.26
N SER A 471 -22.84 -6.45 -5.99
CA SER A 471 -22.77 -7.73 -5.28
C SER A 471 -23.70 -8.78 -5.89
N HIS A 472 -24.90 -8.39 -6.32
CA HIS A 472 -25.84 -9.23 -7.04
C HIS A 472 -25.29 -9.64 -8.42
N GLY A 473 -24.71 -8.71 -9.17
CA GLY A 473 -24.03 -8.95 -10.43
C GLY A 473 -22.91 -10.00 -10.28
N LEU A 474 -21.97 -9.77 -9.35
CA LEU A 474 -20.90 -10.72 -9.04
C LEU A 474 -21.44 -12.09 -8.58
N ALA A 475 -22.46 -12.12 -7.73
CA ALA A 475 -23.10 -13.36 -7.31
C ALA A 475 -23.77 -14.11 -8.47
N SER A 476 -24.40 -13.39 -9.40
CA SER A 476 -25.04 -13.96 -10.59
C SER A 476 -24.00 -14.57 -11.55
N LEU A 477 -22.83 -13.94 -11.71
CA LEU A 477 -21.72 -14.45 -12.52
C LEU A 477 -21.12 -15.73 -11.93
N VAL A 478 -20.92 -15.76 -10.60
CA VAL A 478 -20.48 -16.96 -9.87
C VAL A 478 -21.52 -18.09 -10.01
N GLN A 479 -22.81 -17.78 -9.90
CA GLN A 479 -23.88 -18.78 -10.05
C GLN A 479 -23.98 -19.31 -11.48
N ARG A 480 -23.83 -18.44 -12.49
CA ARG A 480 -23.82 -18.82 -13.92
C ARG A 480 -22.69 -19.80 -14.23
N GLN A 481 -21.53 -19.64 -13.62
CA GLN A 481 -20.43 -20.57 -13.84
C GLN A 481 -20.47 -21.81 -12.94
N ARG A 482 -21.01 -21.74 -11.71
CA ARG A 482 -21.40 -22.96 -10.97
C ARG A 482 -22.37 -23.81 -11.79
N LYS A 483 -23.30 -23.16 -12.51
CA LYS A 483 -24.19 -23.84 -13.47
C LYS A 483 -23.42 -24.36 -14.69
N SER A 484 -22.42 -23.64 -15.20
CA SER A 484 -21.55 -24.12 -16.28
C SER A 484 -20.68 -25.32 -15.86
N LEU A 485 -20.07 -25.31 -14.66
CA LEU A 485 -19.34 -26.44 -14.07
C LEU A 485 -20.26 -27.63 -13.81
N LYS A 486 -21.46 -27.40 -13.26
CA LYS A 486 -22.50 -28.42 -13.16
C LYS A 486 -22.97 -28.92 -14.52
N ASN A 487 -23.00 -28.08 -15.55
CA ASN A 487 -23.35 -28.49 -16.92
C ASN A 487 -22.22 -29.28 -17.57
N ILE A 488 -20.95 -28.98 -17.28
CA ILE A 488 -19.80 -29.80 -17.67
C ILE A 488 -19.92 -31.16 -16.96
N GLU A 489 -20.16 -31.17 -15.65
CA GLU A 489 -20.39 -32.41 -14.90
C GLU A 489 -21.60 -33.20 -15.43
N ALA A 490 -22.72 -32.53 -15.73
CA ALA A 490 -23.92 -33.13 -16.28
C ALA A 490 -23.77 -33.58 -17.75
N LYS A 491 -22.90 -32.94 -18.53
CA LYS A 491 -22.51 -33.36 -19.89
C LYS A 491 -21.73 -34.68 -19.86
N TYR A 492 -20.97 -34.92 -18.79
CA TYR A 492 -20.20 -36.15 -18.59
C TYR A 492 -20.90 -37.18 -17.65
N ALA A 493 -21.93 -36.80 -16.89
CA ALA A 493 -22.69 -37.67 -15.98
C ALA A 493 -23.45 -38.84 -16.67
N PRO A 494 -24.21 -38.65 -17.76
CA PRO A 494 -24.88 -39.77 -18.45
C PRO A 494 -23.87 -40.71 -19.13
N LYS A 495 -22.66 -40.23 -19.43
CA LYS A 495 -21.56 -41.04 -19.96
C LYS A 495 -20.87 -41.88 -18.87
N LYS A 496 -20.88 -41.42 -17.61
CA LYS A 496 -20.48 -42.22 -16.43
C LYS A 496 -21.51 -43.30 -16.10
N ALA A 497 -22.81 -42.98 -16.23
CA ALA A 497 -23.89 -43.95 -16.05
C ALA A 497 -23.84 -45.07 -17.10
N ALA A 498 -23.49 -44.77 -18.35
CA ALA A 498 -23.28 -45.77 -19.41
C ALA A 498 -22.10 -46.74 -19.11
N VAL A 499 -21.07 -46.27 -18.40
CA VAL A 499 -19.93 -47.10 -17.96
C VAL A 499 -20.29 -47.96 -16.74
N VAL A 500 -21.12 -47.45 -15.83
CA VAL A 500 -21.58 -48.18 -14.62
C VAL A 500 -22.66 -49.22 -14.95
N ALA A 501 -23.51 -48.96 -15.94
CA ALA A 501 -24.52 -49.91 -16.40
C ALA A 501 -23.96 -51.02 -17.31
N GLY A 502 -22.71 -50.87 -17.81
CA GLY A 502 -22.15 -51.70 -18.87
C GLY A 502 -21.04 -52.68 -18.49
N GLY A 503 -20.64 -52.84 -17.23
CA GLY A 503 -19.49 -53.70 -16.92
C GLY A 503 -19.41 -54.20 -15.47
N ILE A 504 -20.09 -55.30 -15.19
CA ILE A 504 -19.67 -56.23 -14.14
C ILE A 504 -18.69 -57.21 -14.77
N VAL A 505 -17.45 -57.26 -14.26
CA VAL A 505 -16.59 -58.44 -14.01
C VAL A 505 -15.15 -57.94 -13.80
N GLY A 506 -14.59 -58.21 -12.61
CA GLY A 506 -13.14 -58.13 -12.37
C GLY A 506 -12.73 -57.25 -11.19
N ALA A 507 -12.98 -57.71 -9.97
CA ALA A 507 -12.40 -57.13 -8.75
C ALA A 507 -10.88 -57.33 -8.74
N GLY A 508 -10.13 -56.23 -8.70
CA GLY A 508 -8.68 -56.24 -8.50
C GLY A 508 -8.08 -54.83 -8.67
N LEU A 509 -7.54 -54.27 -7.59
CA LEU A 509 -6.71 -53.04 -7.54
C LEU A 509 -7.44 -51.69 -7.70
N VAL A 510 -8.03 -51.18 -6.61
CA VAL A 510 -8.14 -49.73 -6.39
C VAL A 510 -7.64 -49.40 -4.98
N ALA A 511 -6.34 -49.49 -4.80
CA ALA A 511 -5.65 -48.99 -3.60
C ALA A 511 -4.25 -48.48 -3.97
N SER A 512 -4.14 -47.55 -4.92
CA SER A 512 -2.90 -46.79 -5.19
C SER A 512 -3.08 -45.84 -6.39
N ALA A 513 -3.67 -44.64 -6.23
CA ALA A 513 -3.56 -43.58 -7.25
C ALA A 513 -3.93 -42.15 -6.78
N VAL A 514 -3.95 -41.82 -5.48
CA VAL A 514 -4.31 -40.44 -5.02
C VAL A 514 -3.09 -39.63 -4.54
N MET A 515 -1.86 -40.11 -4.70
CA MET A 515 -0.66 -39.45 -4.15
C MET A 515 0.49 -39.31 -5.15
N LEU A 516 0.23 -38.90 -6.40
CA LEU A 516 1.28 -38.61 -7.39
C LEU A 516 0.93 -37.46 -8.36
N PRO A 517 0.67 -36.24 -7.87
CA PRO A 517 1.14 -35.06 -8.63
C PRO A 517 2.06 -34.11 -7.84
N PHE A 518 2.42 -34.44 -6.60
CA PHE A 518 3.25 -33.54 -5.77
C PHE A 518 4.77 -33.73 -5.91
N LEU A 519 5.26 -34.57 -6.82
CA LEU A 519 6.70 -34.75 -7.06
C LEU A 519 6.98 -34.95 -8.55
N SER A 520 7.35 -33.90 -9.29
CA SER A 520 8.25 -33.99 -10.47
C SER A 520 8.53 -32.65 -11.22
N PRO A 521 9.18 -31.64 -10.62
CA PRO A 521 9.98 -30.72 -11.42
C PRO A 521 11.31 -31.33 -11.91
N PHE A 522 11.62 -32.59 -11.55
CA PHE A 522 12.97 -33.17 -11.73
C PHE A 522 13.09 -34.35 -12.70
N LEU A 523 12.30 -34.41 -13.78
CA LEU A 523 12.55 -35.39 -14.86
C LEU A 523 12.42 -34.76 -16.25
N ALA A 524 13.35 -33.85 -16.57
CA ALA A 524 13.76 -33.62 -17.94
C ALA A 524 15.04 -34.44 -18.17
N VAL A 525 14.95 -35.56 -18.90
CA VAL A 525 15.94 -36.14 -19.85
C VAL A 525 15.29 -37.42 -20.40
N GLY A 526 15.22 -37.54 -21.73
CA GLY A 526 14.26 -38.40 -22.43
C GLY A 526 14.55 -39.90 -22.51
N VAL A 527 13.49 -40.66 -22.78
CA VAL A 527 13.45 -42.03 -23.35
C VAL A 527 12.10 -42.19 -24.10
N PRO A 528 12.02 -42.89 -25.25
CA PRO A 528 10.92 -42.78 -26.19
C PRO A 528 9.69 -43.63 -25.84
N ALA A 529 8.53 -43.14 -26.27
CA ALA A 529 7.23 -43.77 -26.18
C ALA A 529 7.12 -44.99 -27.11
N VAL A 530 7.64 -46.15 -26.70
CA VAL A 530 7.33 -47.43 -27.33
C VAL A 530 7.33 -48.55 -26.29
N ALA A 531 6.15 -48.89 -25.78
CA ALA A 531 5.75 -50.26 -25.44
C ALA A 531 4.33 -50.22 -24.88
N LEU A 532 3.37 -50.71 -25.67
CA LEU A 532 2.20 -51.52 -25.28
C LEU A 532 1.15 -51.42 -26.40
N THR A 533 1.56 -51.82 -27.61
CA THR A 533 0.65 -52.33 -28.64
C THR A 533 0.41 -53.81 -28.33
N GLY A 534 -0.81 -54.16 -27.91
CA GLY A 534 -1.15 -55.54 -27.59
C GLY A 534 -2.62 -55.81 -27.30
N VAL A 535 -3.43 -55.77 -28.36
CA VAL A 535 -4.65 -56.59 -28.60
C VAL A 535 -5.83 -56.50 -27.61
N ALA A 536 -6.85 -55.69 -27.96
CA ALA A 536 -8.28 -56.03 -28.02
C ALA A 536 -9.19 -54.81 -27.81
N GLY A 537 -10.00 -54.48 -28.84
CA GLY A 537 -11.23 -53.69 -28.71
C GLY A 537 -11.09 -52.15 -28.71
N GLY A 538 -11.70 -51.49 -29.69
CA GLY A 538 -11.74 -50.04 -29.88
C GLY A 538 -12.46 -49.20 -28.79
N ALA A 539 -12.59 -49.72 -27.56
CA ALA A 539 -13.23 -49.02 -26.43
C ALA A 539 -12.22 -48.29 -25.52
N LEU A 540 -10.92 -48.58 -25.59
CA LEU A 540 -9.90 -47.99 -24.71
C LEU A 540 -9.28 -46.68 -25.23
N PHE A 541 -9.40 -46.37 -26.53
CA PHE A 541 -8.88 -45.11 -27.10
C PHE A 541 -9.74 -43.88 -26.75
N GLY A 542 -11.04 -44.06 -26.48
CA GLY A 542 -11.92 -42.99 -26.00
C GLY A 542 -11.70 -42.66 -24.52
N PHE A 543 -11.43 -43.68 -23.69
CA PHE A 543 -11.35 -43.56 -22.24
C PHE A 543 -10.20 -42.66 -21.74
N GLY A 544 -9.04 -42.74 -22.40
CA GLY A 544 -7.89 -41.87 -22.10
C GLY A 544 -8.10 -40.44 -22.56
N LYS A 545 -8.58 -40.23 -23.80
CA LYS A 545 -8.86 -38.89 -24.33
C LYS A 545 -9.98 -38.16 -23.59
N GLU A 546 -11.00 -38.88 -23.13
CA GLU A 546 -12.14 -38.28 -22.45
C GLU A 546 -11.87 -37.97 -20.97
N LYS A 547 -11.08 -38.78 -20.24
CA LYS A 547 -10.60 -38.41 -18.90
C LYS A 547 -9.56 -37.29 -18.94
N ILE A 548 -8.66 -37.32 -19.93
CA ILE A 548 -7.72 -36.21 -20.17
C ILE A 548 -8.50 -34.96 -20.59
N GLY A 549 -9.53 -35.08 -21.43
CA GLY A 549 -10.42 -33.99 -21.83
C GLY A 549 -11.24 -33.42 -20.68
N GLU A 550 -11.85 -34.25 -19.83
CA GLU A 550 -12.57 -33.80 -18.61
C GLU A 550 -11.59 -33.14 -17.62
N ALA A 551 -10.41 -33.69 -17.43
CA ALA A 551 -9.39 -33.11 -16.54
C ALA A 551 -8.82 -31.81 -17.10
N VAL A 552 -8.63 -31.70 -18.43
CA VAL A 552 -8.17 -30.49 -19.12
C VAL A 552 -9.26 -29.43 -19.14
N GLU A 553 -10.52 -29.79 -19.43
CA GLU A 553 -11.67 -28.86 -19.37
C GLU A 553 -11.95 -28.39 -17.94
N LYS A 554 -11.86 -29.28 -16.93
CA LYS A 554 -11.99 -28.89 -15.51
C LYS A 554 -10.81 -28.05 -15.04
N ARG A 555 -9.58 -28.36 -15.46
CA ARG A 555 -8.39 -27.56 -15.16
C ARG A 555 -8.48 -26.20 -15.81
N HIS A 556 -8.87 -26.12 -17.09
CA HIS A 556 -9.07 -24.87 -17.82
C HIS A 556 -10.26 -24.06 -17.27
N ALA A 557 -11.34 -24.72 -16.83
CA ALA A 557 -12.48 -24.06 -16.21
C ALA A 557 -12.21 -23.64 -14.75
N GLY A 558 -11.32 -24.32 -14.04
CA GLY A 558 -10.87 -23.96 -12.69
C GLY A 558 -9.76 -22.91 -12.67
N GLN A 559 -8.97 -22.81 -13.74
CA GLN A 559 -7.97 -21.76 -13.96
C GLN A 559 -8.56 -20.50 -14.60
N SER A 560 -9.79 -20.55 -15.12
CA SER A 560 -10.45 -19.36 -15.63
C SER A 560 -10.99 -18.48 -14.50
N MET A 561 -11.16 -17.19 -14.77
CA MET A 561 -11.53 -16.16 -13.82
C MET A 561 -12.80 -16.53 -13.05
N LEU A 562 -13.81 -17.01 -13.75
CA LEU A 562 -15.04 -17.46 -13.13
C LEU A 562 -14.81 -18.67 -12.20
N GLY A 563 -13.91 -19.59 -12.55
CA GLY A 563 -13.65 -20.81 -11.77
C GLY A 563 -12.88 -20.54 -10.48
N VAL A 564 -11.94 -19.60 -10.57
CA VAL A 564 -11.24 -19.02 -9.41
C VAL A 564 -12.24 -18.30 -8.50
N LEU A 565 -13.18 -17.54 -9.06
CA LEU A 565 -14.26 -16.90 -8.30
C LEU A 565 -15.22 -17.92 -7.66
N ALA A 566 -15.49 -19.05 -8.32
CA ALA A 566 -16.38 -20.09 -7.79
C ALA A 566 -15.75 -20.90 -6.64
N THR A 567 -14.43 -21.03 -6.62
CA THR A 567 -13.65 -21.78 -5.61
C THR A 567 -13.24 -20.93 -4.40
N ALA A 568 -13.01 -19.62 -4.60
CA ALA A 568 -12.66 -18.70 -3.50
C ALA A 568 -13.86 -18.33 -2.60
N ARG A 569 -15.10 -18.49 -3.09
CA ARG A 569 -16.33 -18.24 -2.32
C ARG A 569 -16.67 -19.44 -1.43
N PRO A 570 -16.80 -19.30 -0.10
CA PRO A 570 -17.11 -20.41 0.79
C PRO A 570 -18.45 -21.07 0.42
N HIS A 571 -18.53 -22.38 0.61
CA HIS A 571 -19.78 -23.14 0.46
C HIS A 571 -20.75 -22.68 1.55
N GLN A 572 -21.78 -21.94 1.16
CA GLN A 572 -23.01 -21.82 1.95
C GLN A 572 -23.92 -22.99 1.63
#